data_AF-A0A7R9L7F5-F1
#
_entry.id   AF-A0A7R9L7F5-F1
#
_cell.length_a   1.000
_cell.length_b   1.000
_cell.length_c   1.000
_cell.angle_alpha   90.00
_cell.angle_beta   90.00
_cell.angle_gamma   90.00
#
_symmetry.space_group_name_H-M   'P 1'
#
loop_
_entity.id
_entity.type
_entity.pdbx_description
1 polymer ?
#
loop_
_entity_poly.entity_id
_entity_poly.type
_entity_poly.pdbx_seq_one_letter_code
_entity_poly.pdbx_strand_id
1 'polypeptide(L)'
;MVVIRLARGGAKKRPFYQVIVTDSRNARDGRFIERIGFFNPTAQGKAEKLRLDADRFAHWVAQGAQPSERSKPMTPAQNVPEDRIQIGQLRSAYGLNGWLWVYSNTEPMSNIFDYLPWYIETKAGWQIVDVKRWKPHGKGLVVSLKSVSDRTAADSLVGANVWISKSQLPQAGVDEYYWSDLKGLIVLGLNDEEQEVNLGQIHELFETGANDVMVVRATADSIDGEERMIPWHKDVVQRVDLEAGRIYVNWGVDF
;
A
#
# COMPACT_ATOMS: atom_id res chain seq x y z
N MET A 1 -24.50 19.19 14.57
CA MET A 1 -23.18 19.40 13.90
C MET A 1 -22.58 18.03 13.66
N VAL A 2 -22.02 17.75 12.48
CA VAL A 2 -21.37 16.46 12.24
C VAL A 2 -20.02 16.43 12.95
N VAL A 3 -19.76 15.37 13.71
CA VAL A 3 -18.53 15.17 14.47
C VAL A 3 -17.93 13.80 14.22
N ILE A 4 -16.61 13.74 14.25
CA ILE A 4 -15.86 12.48 14.28
C ILE A 4 -15.49 12.22 15.74
N ARG A 5 -15.91 11.08 16.30
CA ARG A 5 -15.71 10.77 17.72
C ARG A 5 -15.55 9.26 17.97
N LEU A 6 -15.09 8.92 19.18
CA LEU A 6 -14.96 7.54 19.63
C LEU A 6 -16.25 7.02 20.29
N ALA A 7 -16.85 6.01 19.67
CA ALA A 7 -17.89 5.18 20.27
C ALA A 7 -17.21 4.06 21.07
N ARG A 8 -17.61 3.84 22.33
CA ARG A 8 -17.00 2.80 23.15
C ARG A 8 -17.72 1.48 22.90
N GLY A 9 -16.96 0.47 22.54
CA GLY A 9 -17.35 -0.94 22.56
C GLY A 9 -16.43 -1.78 23.45
N GLY A 10 -16.58 -3.09 23.32
CA GLY A 10 -15.78 -4.08 24.02
C GLY A 10 -16.33 -4.50 25.38
N ALA A 11 -15.73 -5.55 25.94
CA ALA A 11 -16.15 -6.15 27.19
C ALA A 11 -15.60 -5.41 28.42
N LYS A 12 -16.10 -5.74 29.61
CA LYS A 12 -15.56 -5.24 30.87
C LYS A 12 -14.05 -5.53 30.94
N LYS A 13 -13.26 -4.49 31.25
CA LYS A 13 -11.77 -4.50 31.25
C LYS A 13 -11.09 -4.75 29.89
N ARG A 14 -11.82 -4.74 28.78
CA ARG A 14 -11.29 -4.82 27.42
C ARG A 14 -11.90 -3.73 26.54
N PRO A 15 -11.51 -2.45 26.76
CA PRO A 15 -12.06 -1.34 26.00
C PRO A 15 -11.67 -1.44 24.53
N PHE A 16 -12.66 -1.31 23.65
CA PHE A 16 -12.47 -1.16 22.22
C PHE A 16 -13.21 0.11 21.79
N TYR A 17 -12.68 0.88 20.85
CA TYR A 17 -13.31 2.11 20.40
C TYR A 17 -13.53 2.04 18.90
N GLN A 18 -14.69 2.46 18.43
CA GLN A 18 -14.96 2.68 17.01
C GLN A 18 -14.81 4.16 16.70
N VAL A 19 -14.15 4.49 15.59
CA VAL A 19 -14.12 5.86 15.07
C VAL A 19 -15.35 6.02 14.19
N ILE A 20 -16.28 6.86 14.65
CA ILE A 20 -17.57 7.07 14.00
C ILE A 20 -17.77 8.53 13.63
N VAL A 21 -18.50 8.74 12.53
CA VAL A 21 -19.05 10.01 12.10
C VAL A 21 -20.50 10.07 12.52
N THR A 22 -20.91 11.10 13.25
CA THR A 22 -22.29 11.21 13.76
C THR A 22 -22.68 12.65 14.00
N ASP A 23 -23.99 12.92 14.10
CA ASP A 23 -24.44 14.22 14.60
C ASP A 23 -24.12 14.33 16.09
N SER A 24 -23.57 15.45 16.52
CA SER A 24 -23.23 15.79 17.89
C SER A 24 -24.39 15.58 18.88
N ARG A 25 -25.64 15.72 18.41
CA ARG A 25 -26.87 15.53 19.19
C ARG A 25 -27.15 14.06 19.55
N ASN A 26 -26.57 13.11 18.82
CA ASN A 26 -26.80 11.69 19.09
C ASN A 26 -26.05 11.25 20.35
N ALA A 27 -26.68 10.34 21.11
CA ALA A 27 -26.04 9.67 22.24
C ALA A 27 -24.72 9.02 21.82
N ARG A 28 -23.74 8.98 22.73
CA ARG A 28 -22.35 8.60 22.42
C ARG A 28 -22.22 7.28 21.66
N ASP A 29 -22.93 6.26 22.12
CA ASP A 29 -22.96 4.91 21.56
C ASP A 29 -24.28 4.65 20.79
N GLY A 30 -24.97 5.72 20.37
CA GLY A 30 -26.20 5.67 19.61
C GLY A 30 -25.99 5.65 18.09
N ARG A 31 -26.98 6.15 17.35
CA ARG A 31 -26.94 6.18 15.88
C ARG A 31 -25.73 6.96 15.36
N PHE A 32 -25.10 6.43 14.33
CA PHE A 32 -24.01 7.07 13.60
C PHE A 32 -24.31 7.09 12.10
N ILE A 33 -23.64 7.98 11.38
CA ILE A 33 -23.72 8.11 9.93
C ILE A 33 -22.81 7.06 9.29
N GLU A 34 -21.55 7.00 9.74
CA GLU A 34 -20.55 6.10 9.17
C GLU A 34 -19.51 5.67 10.22
N ARG A 35 -18.99 4.44 10.10
CA ARG A 35 -17.82 3.97 10.84
C ARG A 35 -16.61 4.02 9.92
N ILE A 36 -15.63 4.85 10.28
CA ILE A 36 -14.43 5.09 9.47
C ILE A 36 -13.17 4.45 10.08
N GLY A 37 -13.29 3.75 11.21
CA GLY A 37 -12.15 3.12 11.85
C GLY A 37 -12.42 2.51 13.21
N PHE A 38 -11.36 2.09 13.89
CA PHE A 38 -11.37 1.62 15.27
C PHE A 38 -10.05 1.88 15.99
N PHE A 39 -10.09 1.82 17.31
CA PHE A 39 -8.94 1.92 18.20
C PHE A 39 -9.05 0.94 19.36
N ASN A 40 -8.03 0.12 19.50
CA ASN A 40 -7.89 -0.86 20.56
C ASN A 40 -6.68 -0.48 21.44
N PRO A 41 -6.89 0.21 22.58
CA PRO A 41 -5.80 0.57 23.49
C PRO A 41 -5.14 -0.65 24.15
N THR A 42 -5.78 -1.83 24.09
CA THR A 42 -5.29 -3.09 24.67
C THR A 42 -4.68 -4.03 23.64
N ALA A 43 -4.47 -3.57 22.41
CA ALA A 43 -3.84 -4.38 21.37
C ALA A 43 -2.41 -4.79 21.78
N GLN A 44 -2.10 -6.08 21.63
CA GLN A 44 -0.78 -6.66 21.90
C GLN A 44 -0.40 -7.60 20.75
N GLY A 45 0.90 -7.75 20.50
CA GLY A 45 1.44 -8.62 19.45
C GLY A 45 0.98 -8.17 18.05
N LYS A 46 0.40 -9.09 17.28
CA LYS A 46 -0.07 -8.85 15.90
C LYS A 46 -1.41 -8.11 15.81
N ALA A 47 -2.04 -7.72 16.93
CA ALA A 47 -3.32 -7.03 16.91
C ALA A 47 -3.17 -5.55 16.51
N GLU A 48 -3.95 -5.09 15.53
CA GLU A 48 -3.96 -3.68 15.11
C GLU A 48 -4.47 -2.77 16.23
N LYS A 49 -3.65 -1.79 16.62
CA LYS A 49 -3.98 -0.81 17.67
C LYS A 49 -4.96 0.26 17.18
N LEU A 50 -4.85 0.67 15.91
CA LEU A 50 -5.67 1.70 15.29
C LEU A 50 -5.79 1.37 13.80
N ARG A 51 -7.00 1.40 13.28
CA ARG A 51 -7.27 1.41 11.84
C ARG A 51 -8.17 2.58 11.53
N LEU A 52 -7.77 3.44 10.61
CA LEU A 52 -8.56 4.57 10.16
C LEU A 52 -8.52 4.61 8.64
N ASP A 53 -9.68 4.73 8.03
CA ASP A 53 -9.81 5.02 6.61
C ASP A 53 -9.51 6.51 6.39
N ALA A 54 -8.32 6.78 5.83
CA ALA A 54 -7.83 8.14 5.62
C ALA A 54 -8.68 8.90 4.58
N ASP A 55 -9.15 8.23 3.54
CA ASP A 55 -9.94 8.83 2.47
C ASP A 55 -11.31 9.25 2.99
N ARG A 56 -11.98 8.37 3.75
CA ARG A 56 -13.26 8.70 4.39
C ARG A 56 -13.08 9.77 5.47
N PHE A 57 -12.01 9.72 6.25
CA PHE A 57 -11.72 10.76 7.24
C PHE A 57 -11.57 12.14 6.57
N ALA A 58 -10.74 12.23 5.52
CA ALA A 58 -10.52 13.46 4.77
C ALA A 58 -11.81 13.98 4.13
N HIS A 59 -12.60 13.08 3.53
CA HIS A 59 -13.91 13.41 2.96
C HIS A 59 -14.84 14.09 3.98
N TRP A 60 -14.97 13.50 5.18
CA TRP A 60 -15.85 14.05 6.21
C TRP A 60 -15.33 15.37 6.80
N VAL A 61 -14.02 15.52 6.96
CA VAL A 61 -13.42 16.80 7.36
C VAL A 61 -13.68 17.87 6.31
N ALA A 62 -13.55 17.54 5.02
CA ALA A 62 -13.86 18.46 3.92
C ALA A 62 -15.35 18.86 3.89
N GLN A 63 -16.26 17.98 4.33
CA GLN A 63 -17.68 18.28 4.52
C GLN A 63 -17.99 19.05 5.82
N GLY A 64 -16.98 19.45 6.59
CA GLY A 64 -17.13 20.24 7.81
C GLY A 64 -17.33 19.42 9.09
N ALA A 65 -17.07 18.11 9.08
CA ALA A 65 -17.08 17.32 10.30
C ALA A 65 -15.93 17.73 11.22
N GLN A 66 -16.22 17.93 12.51
CA GLN A 66 -15.21 18.31 13.50
C GLN A 66 -14.71 17.11 14.29
N PRO A 67 -13.40 16.79 14.28
CA PRO A 67 -12.82 15.75 15.13
C PRO A 67 -12.84 16.16 16.61
N SER A 68 -13.33 15.28 17.47
CA SER A 68 -13.27 15.45 18.92
C SER A 68 -11.84 15.46 19.46
N GLU A 69 -11.57 16.13 20.60
CA GLU A 69 -10.24 16.16 21.25
C GLU A 69 -9.60 14.76 21.44
N ARG A 70 -10.41 13.73 21.67
CA ARG A 70 -9.91 12.35 21.82
C ARG A 70 -9.69 11.60 20.50
N SER A 71 -10.25 12.09 19.40
CA SER A 71 -10.02 11.57 18.05
C SER A 71 -9.03 12.41 17.24
N LYS A 72 -8.72 13.65 17.67
CA LYS A 72 -7.60 14.45 17.14
C LYS A 72 -6.26 13.70 17.17
N PRO A 73 -5.93 12.92 18.22
CA PRO A 73 -4.70 12.14 18.21
C PRO A 73 -4.72 10.91 17.29
N MET A 74 -5.76 10.75 16.49
CA MET A 74 -5.98 9.56 15.65
C MET A 74 -6.03 9.94 14.18
N THR A 75 -5.62 11.16 13.84
CA THR A 75 -5.46 11.62 12.45
C THR A 75 -4.31 10.87 11.78
N PRO A 76 -4.31 10.73 10.44
CA PRO A 76 -3.21 10.10 9.71
C PRO A 76 -1.83 10.70 10.07
N ALA A 77 -1.80 12.00 10.41
CA ALA A 77 -0.61 12.71 10.85
C ALA A 77 -0.03 12.23 12.20
N GLN A 78 -0.80 11.54 13.05
CA GLN A 78 -0.32 10.99 14.33
C GLN A 78 0.15 9.53 14.26
N ASN A 79 0.06 8.89 13.09
CA ASN A 79 0.68 7.57 12.86
C ASN A 79 2.08 7.67 12.25
N VAL A 80 2.65 8.87 12.13
CA VAL A 80 4.02 9.05 11.65
C VAL A 80 4.98 8.61 12.76
N PRO A 81 5.92 7.68 12.49
CA PRO A 81 6.91 7.26 13.47
C PRO A 81 7.77 8.43 13.94
N GLU A 82 7.99 8.52 15.26
CA GLU A 82 9.00 9.43 15.82
C GLU A 82 10.40 9.03 15.37
N ASP A 83 10.70 7.72 15.44
CA ASP A 83 11.93 7.10 14.96
C ASP A 83 11.85 6.79 13.46
N ARG A 84 11.89 7.83 12.63
CA ARG A 84 11.81 7.71 11.17
C ARG A 84 13.15 7.91 10.46
N ILE A 85 13.30 7.21 9.34
CA ILE A 85 14.46 7.29 8.45
C ILE A 85 13.95 7.65 7.06
N GLN A 86 14.54 8.69 6.46
CA GLN A 86 14.28 9.01 5.06
C GLN A 86 14.99 7.98 4.18
N ILE A 87 14.25 7.37 3.27
CA ILE A 87 14.77 6.36 2.33
C ILE A 87 14.62 6.78 0.87
N GLY A 88 14.02 7.94 0.60
CA GLY A 88 13.90 8.46 -0.75
C GLY A 88 13.13 9.77 -0.86
N GLN A 89 12.76 10.12 -2.09
CA GLN A 89 11.94 11.28 -2.41
C GLN A 89 11.13 11.05 -3.70
N LEU A 90 9.86 11.43 -3.68
CA LEU A 90 9.02 11.50 -4.87
C LEU A 90 9.45 12.68 -5.74
N ARG A 91 9.70 12.42 -7.02
CA ARG A 91 10.13 13.39 -8.03
C ARG A 91 8.97 13.68 -8.98
N SER A 92 9.27 14.22 -10.16
CA SER A 92 8.28 14.64 -11.16
C SER A 92 7.30 13.52 -11.54
N ALA A 93 6.08 13.90 -11.93
CA ALA A 93 5.12 12.97 -12.51
C ALA A 93 5.68 12.31 -13.79
N TYR A 94 5.33 11.03 -13.96
CA TYR A 94 5.66 10.21 -15.11
C TYR A 94 4.35 9.79 -15.81
N GLY A 95 4.25 10.06 -17.11
CA GLY A 95 3.02 9.83 -17.87
C GLY A 95 1.81 10.64 -17.37
N LEU A 96 0.62 10.10 -17.64
CA LEU A 96 -0.68 10.70 -17.27
C LEU A 96 -1.44 9.90 -16.20
N ASN A 97 -1.04 8.64 -15.97
CA ASN A 97 -1.75 7.67 -15.13
C ASN A 97 -1.34 7.71 -13.64
N GLY A 98 -0.85 8.86 -13.17
CA GLY A 98 -0.48 9.06 -11.76
C GLY A 98 0.83 8.42 -11.31
N TRP A 99 1.68 7.98 -12.24
CA TRP A 99 3.02 7.50 -11.89
C TRP A 99 3.94 8.66 -11.51
N LEU A 100 4.92 8.37 -10.67
CA LEU A 100 5.91 9.32 -10.17
C LEU A 100 7.32 8.75 -10.33
N TRP A 101 8.27 9.57 -10.74
CA TRP A 101 9.68 9.24 -10.55
C TRP A 101 9.98 9.15 -9.05
N VAL A 102 10.82 8.19 -8.64
CA VAL A 102 11.29 8.08 -7.27
C VAL A 102 12.81 8.03 -7.22
N TYR A 103 13.38 8.84 -6.34
CA TYR A 103 14.78 8.75 -5.97
C TYR A 103 14.88 7.91 -4.69
N SER A 104 15.78 6.93 -4.69
CA SER A 104 16.01 6.02 -3.56
C SER A 104 17.38 6.27 -2.93
N ASN A 105 17.43 6.21 -1.59
CA ASN A 105 18.64 6.19 -0.80
C ASN A 105 19.08 4.78 -0.39
N THR A 106 18.35 3.74 -0.82
CA THR A 106 18.67 2.35 -0.51
C THR A 106 19.67 1.77 -1.49
N GLU A 107 20.36 0.71 -1.09
CA GLU A 107 21.27 -0.06 -1.94
C GLU A 107 20.88 -1.55 -1.89
N PRO A 108 20.49 -2.18 -3.02
CA PRO A 108 20.15 -1.57 -4.31
C PRO A 108 18.99 -0.56 -4.24
N MET A 109 18.87 0.32 -5.24
CA MET A 109 17.84 1.38 -5.26
C MET A 109 16.41 0.84 -5.20
N SER A 110 16.14 -0.37 -5.72
CA SER A 110 14.83 -1.02 -5.68
C SER A 110 14.39 -1.43 -4.27
N ASN A 111 15.30 -1.58 -3.32
CA ASN A 111 14.95 -1.98 -1.95
C ASN A 111 14.01 -0.97 -1.24
N ILE A 112 13.89 0.27 -1.74
CA ILE A 112 12.92 1.25 -1.22
C ILE A 112 11.49 0.70 -1.21
N PHE A 113 11.16 -0.22 -2.12
CA PHE A 113 9.83 -0.82 -2.27
C PHE A 113 9.56 -1.98 -1.31
N ASP A 114 10.59 -2.52 -0.65
CA ASP A 114 10.45 -3.59 0.35
C ASP A 114 9.89 -3.05 1.67
N TYR A 115 10.01 -1.73 1.89
CA TYR A 115 9.54 -1.08 3.09
C TYR A 115 8.13 -0.52 2.88
N LEU A 116 7.12 -1.20 3.43
CA LEU A 116 5.73 -0.73 3.39
C LEU A 116 5.12 -0.65 4.80
N PRO A 117 4.20 0.30 5.05
CA PRO A 117 3.80 1.40 4.16
C PRO A 117 4.85 2.52 4.12
N TRP A 118 4.74 3.44 3.16
CA TRP A 118 5.53 4.67 3.12
C TRP A 118 4.83 5.79 3.88
N TYR A 119 5.61 6.58 4.62
CA TYR A 119 5.17 7.85 5.18
C TYR A 119 5.73 8.97 4.32
N ILE A 120 4.87 9.80 3.73
CA ILE A 120 5.29 10.94 2.93
C ILE A 120 4.90 12.25 3.61
N GLU A 121 5.81 13.22 3.56
CA GLU A 121 5.58 14.57 4.04
C GLU A 121 5.31 15.49 2.85
N THR A 122 4.07 15.93 2.69
CA THR A 122 3.66 16.86 1.63
C THR A 122 3.41 18.25 2.20
N LYS A 123 3.16 19.24 1.32
CA LYS A 123 2.75 20.59 1.75
C LYS A 123 1.43 20.61 2.53
N ALA A 124 0.57 19.62 2.31
CA ALA A 124 -0.70 19.47 3.02
C ALA A 124 -0.55 18.70 4.35
N GLY A 125 0.65 18.22 4.66
CA GLY A 125 0.96 17.45 5.86
C GLY A 125 1.35 16.00 5.55
N TRP A 126 1.37 15.18 6.59
CA TRP A 126 1.80 13.80 6.51
C TRP A 126 0.71 12.88 5.96
N GLN A 127 1.11 11.96 5.09
CA GLN A 127 0.24 10.96 4.49
C GLN A 127 0.92 9.60 4.53
N ILE A 128 0.12 8.54 4.71
CA ILE A 128 0.58 7.16 4.57
C ILE A 128 0.16 6.71 3.18
N VAL A 129 1.10 6.18 2.41
CA VAL A 129 0.85 5.72 1.04
C VAL A 129 1.35 4.29 0.86
N ASP A 130 0.54 3.51 0.15
CA ASP A 130 0.89 2.18 -0.31
C ASP A 130 1.39 2.24 -1.75
N VAL A 131 2.45 1.49 -2.02
CA VAL A 131 2.89 1.24 -3.40
C VAL A 131 1.90 0.27 -4.06
N LYS A 132 1.41 0.65 -5.23
CA LYS A 132 0.61 -0.20 -6.11
C LYS A 132 1.53 -1.05 -7.00
N ARG A 133 2.44 -0.38 -7.71
CA ARG A 133 3.42 -0.97 -8.65
C ARG A 133 4.64 -0.07 -8.78
N TRP A 134 5.73 -0.60 -9.32
CA TRP A 134 6.88 0.21 -9.71
C TRP A 134 7.50 -0.33 -10.99
N LYS A 135 8.56 0.27 -11.52
CA LYS A 135 9.47 -0.34 -12.51
C LYS A 135 10.75 0.46 -12.64
N PRO A 136 11.87 -0.16 -13.02
CA PRO A 136 13.03 0.58 -13.52
C PRO A 136 12.67 1.29 -14.83
N HIS A 137 13.11 2.53 -14.98
CA HIS A 137 13.00 3.28 -16.22
C HIS A 137 14.27 4.09 -16.46
N GLY A 138 15.00 3.75 -17.53
CA GLY A 138 16.33 4.30 -17.78
C GLY A 138 17.30 4.01 -16.62
N LYS A 139 17.80 5.07 -15.98
CA LYS A 139 18.70 4.98 -14.82
C LYS A 139 18.01 5.20 -13.47
N GLY A 140 16.69 5.27 -13.45
CA GLY A 140 15.91 5.55 -12.25
C GLY A 140 14.75 4.59 -12.07
N LEU A 141 13.88 4.93 -11.12
CA LEU A 141 12.71 4.14 -10.75
C LEU A 141 11.46 5.01 -10.92
N VAL A 142 10.37 4.40 -11.38
CA VAL A 142 9.05 5.01 -11.36
C VAL A 142 8.10 4.16 -10.51
N VAL A 143 7.17 4.82 -9.83
CA VAL A 143 6.24 4.20 -8.87
C VAL A 143 4.82 4.66 -9.15
N SER A 144 3.87 3.72 -9.04
CA SER A 144 2.44 3.96 -8.97
C SER A 144 1.98 3.72 -7.53
N LEU A 145 1.27 4.67 -6.94
CA LEU A 145 0.75 4.60 -5.57
C LEU A 145 -0.74 4.28 -5.60
N LYS A 146 -1.24 3.51 -4.63
CA LYS A 146 -2.66 3.09 -4.62
C LYS A 146 -3.64 4.28 -4.63
N SER A 147 -3.27 5.39 -3.98
CA SER A 147 -4.10 6.58 -3.84
C SER A 147 -3.93 7.61 -4.97
N VAL A 148 -3.13 7.31 -6.00
CA VAL A 148 -2.77 8.26 -7.07
C VAL A 148 -3.05 7.64 -8.43
N SER A 149 -4.05 8.18 -9.14
CA SER A 149 -4.52 7.63 -10.43
C SER A 149 -4.32 8.57 -11.62
N ASP A 150 -3.95 9.83 -11.39
CA ASP A 150 -3.79 10.82 -12.46
C ASP A 150 -2.60 11.76 -12.20
N ARG A 151 -2.20 12.46 -13.26
CA ARG A 151 -1.08 13.40 -13.23
C ARG A 151 -1.25 14.53 -12.19
N THR A 152 -2.45 15.05 -12.01
CA THR A 152 -2.70 16.16 -11.08
C THR A 152 -2.46 15.73 -9.63
N ALA A 153 -2.97 14.54 -9.29
CA ALA A 153 -2.73 13.90 -8.00
C ALA A 153 -1.23 13.62 -7.80
N ALA A 154 -0.53 13.12 -8.82
CA ALA A 154 0.91 12.90 -8.78
C ALA A 154 1.68 14.22 -8.53
N ASP A 155 1.37 15.28 -9.27
CA ASP A 155 2.02 16.59 -9.15
C ASP A 155 1.90 17.18 -7.73
N SER A 156 0.82 16.87 -7.00
CA SER A 156 0.64 17.28 -5.60
C SER A 156 1.63 16.66 -4.61
N LEU A 157 2.23 15.51 -4.98
CA LEU A 157 3.19 14.77 -4.16
C LEU A 157 4.65 15.03 -4.55
N VAL A 158 4.90 15.79 -5.62
CA VAL A 158 6.26 16.07 -6.11
C VAL A 158 7.08 16.79 -5.04
N GLY A 159 8.27 16.26 -4.77
CA GLY A 159 9.17 16.77 -3.74
C GLY A 159 8.92 16.21 -2.34
N ALA A 160 7.88 15.39 -2.15
CA ALA A 160 7.62 14.75 -0.87
C ALA A 160 8.72 13.74 -0.52
N ASN A 161 9.28 13.87 0.67
CA ASN A 161 10.25 12.92 1.20
C ASN A 161 9.56 11.62 1.59
N VAL A 162 10.19 10.49 1.30
CA VAL A 162 9.70 9.15 1.63
C VAL A 162 10.41 8.66 2.89
N TRP A 163 9.62 8.32 3.91
CA TRP A 163 10.09 7.91 5.22
C TRP A 163 9.54 6.54 5.60
N ILE A 164 10.29 5.84 6.44
CA ILE A 164 9.89 4.61 7.10
C ILE A 164 10.17 4.70 8.60
N SER A 165 9.49 3.90 9.40
CA SER A 165 9.88 3.62 10.78
C SER A 165 11.20 2.83 10.80
N LYS A 166 12.07 3.12 11.76
CA LYS A 166 13.26 2.29 12.03
C LYS A 166 12.89 0.82 12.30
N SER A 167 11.70 0.54 12.82
CA SER A 167 11.20 -0.82 13.04
C SER A 167 10.83 -1.58 11.76
N GLN A 168 10.71 -0.88 10.61
CA GLN A 168 10.49 -1.52 9.31
C GLN A 168 11.79 -2.02 8.67
N LEU A 169 12.95 -1.64 9.21
CA LEU A 169 14.20 -2.23 8.77
C LEU A 169 14.14 -3.75 9.02
N PRO A 170 14.52 -4.58 8.03
CA PRO A 170 14.46 -6.03 8.19
C PRO A 170 15.25 -6.44 9.43
N GLN A 171 14.58 -7.12 10.36
CA GLN A 171 15.27 -7.96 11.32
C GLN A 171 15.74 -9.17 10.53
N ALA A 172 17.05 -9.38 10.44
CA ALA A 172 17.66 -10.44 9.65
C ALA A 172 16.89 -11.76 9.79
N GLY A 173 16.21 -12.20 8.71
CA GLY A 173 15.67 -13.56 8.62
C GLY A 173 14.22 -13.77 8.20
N VAL A 174 13.56 -12.89 7.45
CA VAL A 174 12.26 -13.23 6.86
C VAL A 174 12.15 -12.74 5.43
N ASP A 175 12.82 -13.43 4.52
CA ASP A 175 12.39 -13.51 3.12
C ASP A 175 12.35 -14.98 2.77
N GLU A 176 11.15 -15.51 2.51
CA GLU A 176 10.89 -16.64 1.60
C GLU A 176 9.39 -16.96 1.65
N TYR A 177 8.68 -16.69 0.55
CA TYR A 177 7.35 -17.25 0.33
C TYR A 177 7.52 -18.73 0.02
N TYR A 178 6.74 -19.60 0.68
CA TYR A 178 6.72 -21.01 0.30
C TYR A 178 6.00 -21.14 -1.04
N TRP A 179 6.59 -21.88 -1.99
CA TRP A 179 5.99 -22.14 -3.30
C TRP A 179 4.53 -22.63 -3.23
N SER A 180 4.20 -23.40 -2.20
CA SER A 180 2.84 -23.89 -1.95
C SER A 180 1.79 -22.79 -1.91
N ASP A 181 2.18 -21.60 -1.43
CA ASP A 181 1.28 -20.46 -1.26
C ASP A 181 1.10 -19.68 -2.57
N LEU A 182 1.99 -19.90 -3.54
CA LEU A 182 2.00 -19.18 -4.81
C LEU A 182 1.16 -19.87 -5.88
N LYS A 183 0.96 -21.19 -5.81
CA LYS A 183 0.32 -21.98 -6.87
C LYS A 183 -1.09 -21.47 -7.21
N GLY A 184 -1.34 -21.19 -8.49
CA GLY A 184 -2.65 -20.78 -9.01
C GLY A 184 -2.97 -19.29 -8.87
N LEU A 185 -2.06 -18.47 -8.32
CA LEU A 185 -2.23 -17.02 -8.30
C LEU A 185 -2.21 -16.42 -9.71
N ILE A 186 -2.99 -15.37 -9.93
CA ILE A 186 -3.05 -14.64 -11.19
C ILE A 186 -1.82 -13.75 -11.33
N VAL A 187 -1.08 -13.90 -12.43
CA VAL A 187 0.11 -13.10 -12.72
C VAL A 187 -0.27 -11.92 -13.60
N LEU A 188 -0.14 -10.73 -13.04
CA LEU A 188 -0.43 -9.47 -13.71
C LEU A 188 0.86 -8.80 -14.16
N GLY A 189 0.98 -8.56 -15.46
CA GLY A 189 2.06 -7.79 -16.10
C GLY A 189 1.68 -6.33 -16.39
N LEU A 190 2.54 -5.62 -17.13
CA LEU A 190 2.31 -4.26 -17.63
C LEU A 190 2.44 -4.26 -19.16
N ASN A 191 1.45 -3.71 -19.87
CA ASN A 191 1.62 -3.44 -21.30
C ASN A 191 2.42 -2.14 -21.54
N ASP A 192 2.65 -1.80 -22.81
CA ASP A 192 3.38 -0.58 -23.21
C ASP A 192 2.72 0.72 -22.72
N GLU A 193 1.40 0.69 -22.51
CA GLU A 193 0.61 1.81 -21.96
C GLU A 193 0.54 1.81 -20.41
N GLU A 194 1.31 0.93 -19.76
CA GLU A 194 1.39 0.80 -18.29
C GLU A 194 0.09 0.37 -17.61
N GLN A 195 -0.78 -0.29 -18.37
CA GLN A 195 -2.00 -0.90 -17.87
C GLN A 195 -1.72 -2.33 -17.41
N GLU A 196 -2.45 -2.76 -16.38
CA GLU A 196 -2.32 -4.12 -15.87
C GLU A 196 -2.94 -5.10 -16.87
N VAL A 197 -2.19 -6.14 -17.24
CA VAL A 197 -2.64 -7.19 -18.14
C VAL A 197 -2.52 -8.54 -17.46
N ASN A 198 -3.52 -9.40 -17.65
CA ASN A 198 -3.50 -10.76 -17.13
C ASN A 198 -2.64 -11.65 -18.02
N LEU A 199 -1.47 -12.06 -17.54
CA LEU A 199 -0.57 -12.96 -18.26
C LEU A 199 -0.98 -14.44 -18.08
N GLY A 200 -1.79 -14.75 -17.08
CA GLY A 200 -2.23 -16.10 -16.74
C GLY A 200 -2.05 -16.43 -15.28
N GLN A 201 -1.89 -17.72 -14.99
CA GLN A 201 -1.71 -18.20 -13.62
C GLN A 201 -0.38 -18.92 -13.48
N ILE A 202 0.25 -18.74 -12.32
CA ILE A 202 1.45 -19.51 -11.99
C ILE A 202 1.10 -20.99 -11.90
N HIS A 203 1.78 -21.78 -12.73
CA HIS A 203 1.66 -23.22 -12.77
C HIS A 203 2.73 -23.88 -11.91
N GLU A 204 3.97 -23.40 -12.01
CA GLU A 204 5.16 -24.02 -11.44
C GLU A 204 6.25 -22.98 -11.16
N LEU A 205 7.13 -23.27 -10.20
CA LEU A 205 8.37 -22.54 -9.94
C LEU A 205 9.49 -23.57 -9.92
N PHE A 206 10.55 -23.35 -10.70
CA PHE A 206 11.68 -24.27 -10.75
C PHE A 206 13.00 -23.52 -10.53
N GLU A 207 13.89 -24.14 -9.77
CA GLU A 207 15.21 -23.60 -9.46
C GLU A 207 16.16 -23.88 -10.64
N THR A 208 16.75 -22.84 -11.24
CA THR A 208 17.75 -23.03 -12.32
C THR A 208 19.19 -23.02 -11.82
N GLY A 209 19.38 -23.04 -10.49
CA GLY A 209 20.66 -23.00 -9.80
C GLY A 209 21.23 -21.59 -9.57
N ALA A 210 20.86 -20.60 -10.40
CA ALA A 210 21.28 -19.21 -10.22
C ALA A 210 20.13 -18.26 -9.86
N ASN A 211 18.94 -18.47 -10.44
CA ASN A 211 17.70 -17.81 -10.05
C ASN A 211 16.54 -18.78 -10.21
N ASP A 212 15.46 -18.60 -9.46
CA ASP A 212 14.24 -19.37 -9.67
C ASP A 212 13.46 -18.80 -10.84
N VAL A 213 12.70 -19.65 -11.54
CA VAL A 213 11.89 -19.25 -12.70
C VAL A 213 10.46 -19.72 -12.50
N MET A 214 9.53 -18.77 -12.63
CA MET A 214 8.09 -18.96 -12.53
C MET A 214 7.50 -19.27 -13.90
N VAL A 215 6.85 -20.41 -14.05
CA VAL A 215 6.06 -20.77 -15.24
C VAL A 215 4.65 -20.24 -15.09
N VAL A 216 4.23 -19.39 -16.02
CA VAL A 216 2.88 -18.84 -16.11
C VAL A 216 2.18 -19.43 -17.32
N ARG A 217 1.03 -20.06 -17.09
CA ARG A 217 0.19 -20.60 -18.15
C ARG A 217 -1.01 -19.71 -18.40
N ALA A 218 -1.32 -19.55 -19.69
CA ALA A 218 -2.54 -18.90 -20.12
C ALA A 218 -3.79 -19.57 -19.54
N THR A 219 -4.79 -18.74 -19.28
CA THR A 219 -6.14 -19.10 -18.82
C THR A 219 -7.16 -18.46 -19.76
N ALA A 220 -8.45 -18.76 -19.59
CA ALA A 220 -9.50 -18.14 -20.41
C ALA A 220 -9.54 -16.61 -20.29
N ASP A 221 -9.08 -16.06 -19.17
CA ASP A 221 -9.03 -14.62 -18.89
C ASP A 221 -7.65 -13.99 -19.18
N SER A 222 -6.72 -14.75 -19.77
CA SER A 222 -5.40 -14.26 -20.15
C SER A 222 -5.45 -13.40 -21.40
N ILE A 223 -4.47 -12.51 -21.54
CA ILE A 223 -4.32 -11.65 -22.71
C ILE A 223 -4.11 -12.44 -24.01
N ASP A 224 -3.46 -13.61 -23.93
CA ASP A 224 -3.21 -14.53 -25.02
C ASP A 224 -3.09 -15.98 -24.52
N GLY A 225 -2.77 -16.90 -25.43
CA GLY A 225 -2.59 -18.33 -25.16
C GLY A 225 -1.15 -18.75 -24.83
N GLU A 226 -0.23 -17.80 -24.62
CA GLU A 226 1.20 -18.09 -24.51
C GLU A 226 1.60 -18.56 -23.09
N GLU A 227 2.53 -19.52 -23.02
CA GLU A 227 3.20 -19.90 -21.77
C GLU A 227 4.46 -19.04 -21.58
N ARG A 228 4.65 -18.50 -20.37
CA ARG A 228 5.75 -17.57 -20.06
C ARG A 228 6.64 -18.10 -18.95
N MET A 229 7.94 -17.91 -19.11
CA MET A 229 8.96 -18.23 -18.11
C MET A 229 9.49 -16.93 -17.51
N ILE A 230 8.96 -16.54 -16.36
CA ILE A 230 9.24 -15.25 -15.72
C ILE A 230 10.26 -15.47 -14.60
N PRO A 231 11.41 -14.77 -14.59
CA PRO A 231 12.39 -14.88 -13.52
C PRO A 231 11.78 -14.49 -12.16
N TRP A 232 11.95 -15.34 -11.15
CA TRP A 232 11.55 -15.07 -9.77
C TRP A 232 12.63 -14.26 -9.06
N HIS A 233 12.74 -13.01 -9.48
CA HIS A 233 13.70 -12.05 -8.96
C HIS A 233 12.95 -10.80 -8.51
N LYS A 234 13.41 -10.14 -7.43
CA LYS A 234 12.74 -8.98 -6.83
C LYS A 234 12.50 -7.79 -7.78
N ASP A 235 13.34 -7.64 -8.80
CA ASP A 235 13.17 -6.58 -9.81
C ASP A 235 12.08 -6.91 -10.85
N VAL A 236 11.71 -8.19 -10.97
CA VAL A 236 10.64 -8.68 -11.85
C VAL A 236 9.36 -8.90 -11.04
N VAL A 237 9.42 -9.68 -9.96
CA VAL A 237 8.30 -9.98 -9.07
C VAL A 237 8.25 -8.93 -7.97
N GLN A 238 7.33 -7.98 -8.12
CA GLN A 238 7.31 -6.77 -7.30
C GLN A 238 6.46 -6.90 -6.05
N ARG A 239 5.39 -7.68 -6.14
CA ARG A 239 4.44 -7.87 -5.04
C ARG A 239 3.66 -9.16 -5.20
N VAL A 240 3.55 -9.91 -4.10
CA VAL A 240 2.63 -11.03 -3.96
C VAL A 240 1.52 -10.60 -3.00
N ASP A 241 0.28 -10.66 -3.48
CA ASP A 241 -0.92 -10.38 -2.69
C ASP A 241 -1.72 -11.69 -2.56
N LEU A 242 -1.42 -12.44 -1.50
CA LEU A 242 -2.06 -13.73 -1.21
C LEU A 242 -3.56 -13.58 -0.92
N GLU A 243 -3.98 -12.44 -0.37
CA GLU A 243 -5.40 -12.17 -0.07
C GLU A 243 -6.18 -11.92 -1.37
N ALA A 244 -5.61 -11.15 -2.29
CA ALA A 244 -6.22 -10.86 -3.60
C ALA A 244 -6.02 -11.99 -4.63
N GLY A 245 -5.19 -12.99 -4.34
CA GLY A 245 -4.91 -14.08 -5.25
C GLY A 245 -4.01 -13.69 -6.43
N ARG A 246 -3.10 -12.71 -6.25
CA ARG A 246 -2.40 -12.03 -7.36
C ARG A 246 -0.89 -11.88 -7.15
N ILE A 247 -0.14 -12.00 -8.23
CA ILE A 247 1.29 -11.67 -8.33
C ILE A 247 1.45 -10.53 -9.32
N TYR A 248 2.12 -9.46 -8.91
CA TYR A 248 2.40 -8.30 -9.74
C TYR A 248 3.83 -8.38 -10.24
N VAL A 249 3.99 -8.49 -11.56
CA VAL A 249 5.29 -8.54 -12.22
C VAL A 249 5.50 -7.35 -13.14
N ASN A 250 6.74 -6.89 -13.24
CA ASN A 250 7.17 -5.96 -14.28
C ASN A 250 7.60 -6.73 -15.52
N TRP A 251 6.63 -7.33 -16.20
CA TRP A 251 6.80 -8.14 -17.41
C TRP A 251 5.77 -7.73 -18.46
N GLY A 252 6.22 -7.62 -19.72
CA GLY A 252 5.40 -7.22 -20.86
C GLY A 252 4.67 -8.39 -21.51
N VAL A 253 3.77 -8.10 -22.46
CA VAL A 253 3.03 -9.13 -23.22
C VAL A 253 3.96 -9.84 -24.21
N ASP A 254 4.87 -9.10 -24.84
CA ASP A 254 5.74 -9.58 -25.94
C ASP A 254 7.02 -10.30 -25.49
N PHE A 255 7.18 -10.56 -24.18
CA PHE A 255 8.38 -11.17 -23.58
C PHE A 255 8.16 -12.61 -23.12
#